data_AF-A0A4Y3QQQ0-F1
#
_entry.id   AF-A0A4Y3QQQ0-F1
#
_cell.length_a   1.000
_cell.length_b   1.000
_cell.length_c   1.000
_cell.angle_alpha   90.00
_cell.angle_beta   90.00
_cell.angle_gamma   90.00
#
_symmetry.space_group_name_H-M   'P 1'
#
loop_
_entity.id
_entity.type
_entity.pdbx_description
1 polymer ?
#
loop_
_entity_poly.entity_id
_entity_poly.type
_entity_poly.pdbx_seq_one_letter_code
_entity_poly.pdbx_strand_id
1 'polypeptide(L)'
;MTGDTPWNDRMPWVPGNRWDLVAHLEPQPPRVSVIVTHYAQPAELARTLEALRRQDHPRNRLEIIVADDGSPEAPSVPEGVLLVRQEDRGFRAAAARNLGAAAASGDVLCFLDADTSPEPEYVRRISRLPALLSEAVTVGRRRHADFAGVPAQIPVEECGPARELPEPAWLRDAYQRSQNLLLADDRSYRYVISAVVACSRSFFDEVGGFDETFSSYGGEDWEWAHRCWQAGAVLAHVPDAVAWHDGPDWAGRGDSERDAEGNRQSIQLVTKIPVDGSAARGLLPAMPDIEVRVPVTTTAAAFVCADSLLAALPRAAVVMAPVPDAAALRADPRVRSAVIEDPRVRVELEHPVVVLRPDALSDALAVLGEGDVGRVHLRSAEGVPLGSATSRRARARSTRWSTRSGHAETTRVIEGMHVLRAEPSVEAWLGAWGGAPRFL
;
A
#
# COMPACT_ATOMS: atom_id res chain seq x y z
N MET A 1 -21.90 16.64 -19.67
CA MET A 1 -22.68 15.45 -19.28
C MET A 1 -21.68 14.39 -18.85
N THR A 2 -21.21 14.46 -17.61
CA THR A 2 -20.36 13.43 -17.00
C THR A 2 -21.27 12.28 -16.58
N GLY A 3 -21.12 11.13 -17.23
CA GLY A 3 -21.89 9.92 -16.93
C GLY A 3 -21.39 9.30 -15.62
N ASP A 4 -21.71 9.94 -14.49
CA ASP A 4 -21.57 9.29 -13.18
C ASP A 4 -22.72 8.32 -13.02
N THR A 5 -22.45 7.03 -13.31
CA THR A 5 -23.39 5.98 -12.91
C THR A 5 -23.34 5.90 -11.39
N PRO A 6 -24.45 6.18 -10.67
CA PRO A 6 -24.46 6.05 -9.23
C PRO A 6 -24.12 4.62 -8.84
N TRP A 7 -23.30 4.46 -7.81
CA TRP A 7 -22.99 3.13 -7.28
C TRP A 7 -24.27 2.41 -6.84
N ASN A 8 -24.30 1.07 -6.99
CA ASN A 8 -25.32 0.21 -6.43
C ASN A 8 -24.75 -1.18 -6.09
N ASP A 9 -25.47 -1.93 -5.24
CA ASP A 9 -25.10 -3.25 -4.70
C ASP A 9 -24.82 -4.34 -5.75
N ARG A 10 -25.07 -4.10 -7.05
CA ARG A 10 -24.73 -5.05 -8.12
C ARG A 10 -23.35 -4.82 -8.72
N MET A 11 -22.67 -3.73 -8.35
CA MET A 11 -21.33 -3.44 -8.83
C MET A 11 -20.29 -4.31 -8.10
N PRO A 12 -19.28 -4.86 -8.79
CA PRO A 12 -18.24 -5.69 -8.18
C PRO A 12 -17.15 -4.86 -7.47
N TRP A 13 -17.38 -3.57 -7.29
CA TRP A 13 -16.44 -2.59 -6.72
C TRP A 13 -17.19 -1.51 -5.96
N VAL A 14 -16.49 -0.76 -5.11
CA VAL A 14 -17.01 0.42 -4.38
C VAL A 14 -16.21 1.68 -4.74
N PRO A 15 -16.79 2.88 -4.72
CA PRO A 15 -16.05 4.11 -4.91
C PRO A 15 -14.93 4.25 -3.86
N GLY A 16 -13.72 4.53 -4.33
CA GLY A 16 -12.57 4.85 -3.51
C GLY A 16 -12.26 3.77 -2.48
N ASN A 17 -12.41 4.08 -1.19
CA ASN A 17 -12.23 3.11 -0.11
C ASN A 17 -13.53 2.82 0.68
N ARG A 18 -14.69 3.11 0.09
CA ARG A 18 -16.02 3.04 0.73
C ARG A 18 -16.55 1.60 0.90
N TRP A 19 -15.80 0.77 1.63
CA TRP A 19 -16.22 -0.60 1.98
C TRP A 19 -17.49 -0.63 2.84
N ASP A 20 -17.82 0.48 3.51
CA ASP A 20 -19.05 0.63 4.28
C ASP A 20 -20.32 0.48 3.43
N LEU A 21 -20.23 0.76 2.13
CA LEU A 21 -21.34 0.60 1.18
C LEU A 21 -21.76 -0.86 0.98
N VAL A 22 -20.89 -1.82 1.31
CA VAL A 22 -21.22 -3.25 1.29
C VAL A 22 -21.24 -3.87 2.69
N ALA A 23 -21.23 -3.04 3.74
CA ALA A 23 -21.21 -3.51 5.12
C ALA A 23 -22.49 -4.25 5.55
N HIS A 24 -23.60 -4.10 4.81
CA HIS A 24 -24.85 -4.84 5.07
C HIS A 24 -24.97 -6.18 4.31
N LEU A 25 -24.05 -6.48 3.39
CA LEU A 25 -24.14 -7.67 2.52
C LEU A 25 -23.40 -8.87 3.12
N GLU A 26 -24.02 -10.05 3.12
CA GLU A 26 -23.34 -11.29 3.53
C GLU A 26 -23.10 -12.19 2.32
N PRO A 27 -21.83 -12.51 1.97
CA PRO A 27 -21.54 -13.45 0.90
C PRO A 27 -21.82 -14.88 1.35
N GLN A 28 -21.94 -15.80 0.40
CA GLN A 28 -21.78 -17.22 0.73
C GLN A 28 -20.37 -17.44 1.29
N PRO A 29 -20.18 -18.29 2.33
CA PRO A 29 -18.85 -18.52 2.89
C PRO A 29 -17.86 -18.98 1.80
N PRO A 30 -16.78 -18.21 1.53
CA PRO A 30 -15.82 -18.53 0.48
C PRO A 30 -14.98 -19.76 0.82
N ARG A 31 -14.27 -20.34 -0.15
CA ARG A 31 -13.16 -21.24 0.16
C ARG A 31 -11.99 -20.42 0.69
N VAL A 32 -11.52 -20.71 1.89
CA VAL A 32 -10.43 -19.98 2.53
C VAL A 32 -9.25 -20.91 2.74
N SER A 33 -8.05 -20.46 2.36
CA SER A 33 -6.79 -21.07 2.77
C SER A 33 -6.14 -20.21 3.84
N VAL A 34 -6.04 -20.76 5.05
CA VAL A 34 -5.29 -20.14 6.16
C VAL A 34 -3.84 -20.59 6.07
N ILE A 35 -2.94 -19.64 5.84
CA ILE A 35 -1.50 -19.83 5.72
C ILE A 35 -0.86 -19.39 7.04
N VAL A 36 -0.36 -20.35 7.80
CA VAL A 36 0.29 -20.15 9.09
C VAL A 36 1.80 -20.14 8.90
N THR A 37 2.43 -18.98 9.01
CA THR A 37 3.89 -18.82 8.89
C THR A 37 4.55 -19.28 10.18
N HIS A 38 5.53 -20.18 10.09
CA HIS A 38 6.12 -20.84 11.26
C HIS A 38 7.64 -20.87 11.20
N TYR A 39 8.29 -20.62 12.33
CA TYR A 39 9.71 -20.91 12.53
C TYR A 39 10.00 -21.26 14.00
N ALA A 40 10.45 -22.48 14.27
CA ALA A 40 10.99 -22.94 15.56
C ALA A 40 10.13 -22.66 16.82
N GLN A 41 8.79 -22.57 16.67
CA GLN A 41 7.83 -22.23 17.73
C GLN A 41 6.70 -23.28 17.86
N PRO A 42 7.03 -24.53 18.25
CA PRO A 42 6.08 -25.64 18.18
C PRO A 42 4.90 -25.52 19.16
N ALA A 43 5.08 -24.87 20.31
CA ALA A 43 4.02 -24.72 21.31
C ALA A 43 2.96 -23.70 20.85
N GLU A 44 3.42 -22.60 20.30
CA GLU A 44 2.66 -21.53 19.68
C GLU A 44 1.88 -22.09 18.49
N LEU A 45 2.56 -22.80 17.58
CA LEU A 45 1.92 -23.44 16.44
C LEU A 45 0.80 -24.40 16.89
N ALA A 46 1.06 -25.22 17.92
CA ALA A 46 0.05 -26.15 18.43
C ALA A 46 -1.21 -25.42 18.94
N ARG A 47 -1.06 -24.29 19.64
CA ARG A 47 -2.20 -23.46 20.06
C ARG A 47 -2.94 -22.87 18.88
N THR A 48 -2.21 -22.29 17.93
CA THR A 48 -2.81 -21.67 16.73
C THR A 48 -3.58 -22.70 15.91
N LEU A 49 -3.07 -23.91 15.76
CA LEU A 49 -3.77 -25.00 15.09
C LEU A 49 -5.02 -25.47 15.86
N GLU A 50 -4.98 -25.52 17.20
CA GLU A 50 -6.17 -25.82 18.00
C GLU A 50 -7.24 -24.71 17.87
N ALA A 51 -6.83 -23.45 17.89
CA ALA A 51 -7.72 -22.31 17.66
C ALA A 51 -8.35 -22.35 16.25
N LEU A 52 -7.60 -22.77 15.23
CA LEU A 52 -8.11 -22.95 13.87
C LEU A 52 -9.11 -24.12 13.74
N ARG A 53 -9.01 -25.16 14.58
CA ARG A 53 -9.99 -26.26 14.60
C ARG A 53 -11.36 -25.85 15.12
N ARG A 54 -11.42 -24.73 15.85
CA ARG A 54 -12.61 -24.16 16.51
C ARG A 54 -13.32 -23.09 15.66
N GLN A 55 -12.82 -22.80 14.46
CA GLN A 55 -13.46 -21.82 13.58
C GLN A 55 -14.88 -22.26 13.21
N ASP A 56 -15.81 -21.31 13.13
CA ASP A 56 -17.19 -21.58 12.72
C ASP A 56 -17.41 -21.47 11.20
N HIS A 57 -16.32 -21.34 10.43
CA HIS A 57 -16.33 -21.44 8.98
C HIS A 57 -16.60 -22.88 8.51
N PRO A 58 -17.32 -23.12 7.40
CA PRO A 58 -17.61 -24.49 6.93
C PRO A 58 -16.33 -25.31 6.70
N ARG A 59 -16.21 -26.45 7.37
CA ARG A 59 -15.00 -27.32 7.33
C ARG A 59 -14.60 -27.75 5.91
N ASN A 60 -15.57 -27.97 5.02
CA ASN A 60 -15.33 -28.32 3.61
C ASN A 60 -14.91 -27.13 2.74
N ARG A 61 -14.78 -25.93 3.31
CA ARG A 61 -14.35 -24.68 2.68
C ARG A 61 -13.20 -24.02 3.44
N LEU A 62 -12.60 -24.73 4.40
CA LEU A 62 -11.46 -24.25 5.16
C LEU A 62 -10.28 -25.19 4.92
N GLU A 63 -9.22 -24.65 4.37
CA GLU A 63 -7.92 -25.30 4.22
C GLU A 63 -6.91 -24.62 5.17
N ILE A 64 -6.07 -25.41 5.83
CA ILE A 64 -5.02 -24.91 6.72
C ILE A 64 -3.68 -25.40 6.19
N ILE A 65 -2.74 -24.47 6.04
CA ILE A 65 -1.41 -24.69 5.49
C ILE A 65 -0.41 -24.10 6.46
N VAL A 66 0.49 -24.92 6.98
CA VAL A 66 1.66 -24.46 7.74
C VAL A 66 2.80 -24.26 6.76
N ALA A 67 3.31 -23.03 6.67
CA ALA A 67 4.48 -22.67 5.90
C ALA A 67 5.68 -22.50 6.82
N ASP A 68 6.54 -23.51 6.83
CA ASP A 68 7.74 -23.55 7.67
C ASP A 68 8.92 -22.86 6.99
N ASP A 69 9.45 -21.82 7.64
CA ASP A 69 10.59 -21.01 7.19
C ASP A 69 11.94 -21.68 7.48
N GLY A 70 12.01 -23.00 7.29
CA GLY A 70 13.24 -23.78 7.51
C GLY A 70 13.55 -24.06 8.98
N SER A 71 12.55 -24.40 9.81
CA SER A 71 12.81 -24.79 11.20
C SER A 71 13.83 -25.94 11.31
N PRO A 72 14.74 -25.91 12.32
CA PRO A 72 15.72 -26.97 12.53
C PRO A 72 15.09 -28.36 12.65
N GLU A 73 13.92 -28.43 13.29
CA GLU A 73 13.07 -29.61 13.36
C GLU A 73 11.77 -29.34 12.61
N ALA A 74 11.30 -30.31 11.83
CA ALA A 74 10.04 -30.19 11.12
C ALA A 74 8.87 -30.06 12.10
N PRO A 75 7.96 -29.08 11.94
CA PRO A 75 6.77 -29.03 12.78
C PRO A 75 5.89 -30.25 12.53
N SER A 76 5.39 -30.84 13.61
CA SER A 76 4.35 -31.87 13.52
C SER A 76 3.00 -31.19 13.29
N VAL A 77 2.30 -31.56 12.22
CA VAL A 77 0.97 -31.03 11.89
C VAL A 77 -0.10 -32.13 11.97
N PRO A 78 -1.33 -31.82 12.41
CA PRO A 78 -2.43 -32.79 12.42
C PRO A 78 -2.84 -33.27 11.03
N GLU A 79 -3.54 -34.41 10.97
CA GLU A 79 -4.18 -34.86 9.72
C GLU A 79 -5.14 -33.79 9.17
N GLY A 80 -5.10 -33.58 7.85
CA GLY A 80 -5.88 -32.56 7.15
C GLY A 80 -5.25 -31.16 7.13
N VAL A 81 -4.11 -30.96 7.81
CA VAL A 81 -3.29 -29.75 7.68
C VAL A 81 -2.15 -30.02 6.71
N LEU A 82 -1.96 -29.15 5.72
CA LEU A 82 -0.85 -29.23 4.78
C LEU A 82 0.40 -28.60 5.39
N LEU A 83 1.55 -29.25 5.28
CA LEU A 83 2.85 -28.67 5.63
C LEU A 83 3.66 -28.43 4.36
N VAL A 84 4.07 -27.19 4.14
CA VAL A 84 5.07 -26.81 3.14
C VAL A 84 6.29 -26.23 3.85
N ARG A 85 7.48 -26.54 3.34
CA ARG A 85 8.75 -26.17 3.98
C ARG A 85 9.74 -25.66 2.95
N GLN A 86 10.52 -24.67 3.34
CA GLN A 86 11.70 -24.22 2.60
C GLN A 86 13.00 -24.53 3.34
N GLU A 87 14.14 -24.33 2.68
CA GLU A 87 15.46 -24.41 3.30
C GLU A 87 15.68 -23.25 4.29
N ASP A 88 16.38 -23.51 5.40
CA ASP A 88 16.84 -22.45 6.29
C ASP A 88 17.87 -21.57 5.57
N ARG A 89 17.50 -20.31 5.32
CA ARG A 89 18.37 -19.27 4.75
C ARG A 89 18.33 -18.01 5.60
N GLY A 90 18.17 -18.17 6.92
CA GLY A 90 17.86 -17.09 7.85
C GLY A 90 16.41 -16.63 7.73
N PHE A 91 16.11 -15.42 8.22
CA PHE A 91 14.75 -14.87 8.21
C PHE A 91 14.22 -14.70 6.78
N ARG A 92 13.22 -15.49 6.39
CA ARG A 92 12.63 -15.51 5.04
C ARG A 92 11.11 -15.66 5.08
N ALA A 93 10.46 -15.03 6.07
CA ALA A 93 9.01 -15.08 6.25
C ALA A 93 8.20 -14.69 5.01
N ALA A 94 8.66 -13.73 4.21
CA ALA A 94 8.03 -13.36 2.93
C ALA A 94 7.98 -14.56 1.95
N ALA A 95 9.08 -15.30 1.81
CA ALA A 95 9.16 -16.48 0.96
C ALA A 95 8.31 -17.63 1.52
N ALA A 96 8.30 -17.83 2.84
CA ALA A 96 7.44 -18.84 3.47
C ALA A 96 5.95 -18.55 3.22
N ARG A 97 5.52 -17.28 3.36
CA ARG A 97 4.14 -16.86 3.04
C ARG A 97 3.79 -17.11 1.58
N ASN A 98 4.69 -16.79 0.65
CA ASN A 98 4.49 -17.06 -0.78
C ASN A 98 4.43 -18.56 -1.07
N LEU A 99 5.27 -19.38 -0.42
CA LEU A 99 5.24 -20.84 -0.53
C LEU A 99 3.89 -21.41 -0.09
N GLY A 100 3.36 -20.92 1.03
CA GLY A 100 2.02 -21.27 1.50
C GLY A 100 0.92 -20.83 0.52
N ALA A 101 1.02 -19.61 -0.01
CA ALA A 101 0.06 -19.09 -1.00
C ALA A 101 0.07 -19.88 -2.31
N ALA A 102 1.23 -20.35 -2.75
CA ALA A 102 1.40 -21.17 -3.93
C ALA A 102 0.81 -22.58 -3.75
N ALA A 103 0.82 -23.12 -2.53
CA ALA A 103 0.21 -24.41 -2.21
C ALA A 103 -1.30 -24.33 -1.94
N ALA A 104 -1.82 -23.13 -1.69
CA ALA A 104 -3.21 -22.90 -1.34
C ALA A 104 -4.18 -23.14 -2.51
N SER A 105 -5.40 -23.57 -2.20
CA SER A 105 -6.48 -23.80 -3.16
C SER A 105 -7.72 -22.90 -2.98
N GLY A 106 -7.77 -22.12 -1.89
CA GLY A 106 -8.88 -21.23 -1.55
C GLY A 106 -8.99 -20.01 -2.45
N ASP A 107 -10.20 -19.45 -2.51
CA ASP A 107 -10.52 -18.21 -3.23
C ASP A 107 -10.04 -16.98 -2.45
N VAL A 108 -9.99 -17.11 -1.11
CA VAL A 108 -9.45 -16.12 -0.18
C VAL A 108 -8.22 -16.70 0.50
N LEU A 109 -7.15 -15.91 0.54
CA LEU A 109 -5.94 -16.20 1.30
C LEU A 109 -6.02 -15.45 2.63
N CYS A 110 -5.79 -16.16 3.73
CA CYS A 110 -5.73 -15.59 5.07
C CYS A 110 -4.38 -15.94 5.68
N PHE A 111 -3.59 -14.94 6.02
CA PHE A 111 -2.26 -15.12 6.60
C PHE A 111 -2.33 -14.92 8.12
N LEU A 112 -1.70 -15.85 8.83
CA LEU A 112 -1.50 -15.84 10.27
C LEU A 112 -0.05 -16.19 10.58
N ASP A 113 0.47 -15.68 11.70
CA ASP A 113 1.73 -16.16 12.26
C ASP A 113 1.45 -17.29 13.26
N ALA A 114 2.41 -18.21 13.45
CA ALA A 114 2.21 -19.39 14.29
C ALA A 114 1.96 -19.07 15.78
N ASP A 115 2.29 -17.87 16.25
CA ASP A 115 2.00 -17.35 17.60
C ASP A 115 0.71 -16.54 17.70
N THR A 116 -0.06 -16.46 16.62
CA THR A 116 -1.26 -15.64 16.54
C THR A 116 -2.51 -16.52 16.43
N SER A 117 -3.11 -16.81 17.58
CA SER A 117 -4.24 -17.75 17.72
C SER A 117 -5.60 -17.05 17.53
N PRO A 118 -6.37 -17.38 16.49
CA PRO A 118 -7.62 -16.70 16.15
C PRO A 118 -8.82 -17.13 17.02
N GLU A 119 -9.72 -16.19 17.35
CA GLU A 119 -11.02 -16.52 17.96
C GLU A 119 -11.93 -17.29 16.97
N PRO A 120 -12.95 -18.03 17.45
CA PRO A 120 -13.79 -18.90 16.60
C PRO A 120 -14.41 -18.23 15.38
N GLU A 121 -14.59 -16.91 15.43
CA GLU A 121 -15.30 -16.11 14.43
C GLU A 121 -14.36 -15.49 13.39
N TYR A 122 -13.06 -15.63 13.58
CA TYR A 122 -12.03 -14.90 12.86
C TYR A 122 -12.11 -15.12 11.35
N VAL A 123 -12.09 -16.37 10.90
CA VAL A 123 -12.01 -16.70 9.46
C VAL A 123 -13.23 -16.16 8.70
N ARG A 124 -14.45 -16.34 9.24
CA ARG A 124 -15.66 -15.83 8.57
C ARG A 124 -15.68 -14.31 8.52
N ARG A 125 -15.19 -13.63 9.58
CA ARG A 125 -15.19 -12.17 9.68
C ARG A 125 -14.15 -11.55 8.74
N ILE A 126 -12.92 -12.07 8.74
CA ILE A 126 -11.83 -11.52 7.93
C ILE A 126 -12.01 -11.81 6.44
N SER A 127 -12.56 -12.97 6.07
CA SER A 127 -12.73 -13.35 4.66
C SER A 127 -13.94 -12.71 3.97
N ARG A 128 -14.83 -12.06 4.73
CA ARG A 128 -16.09 -11.50 4.23
C ARG A 128 -15.90 -10.45 3.13
N LEU A 129 -15.10 -9.40 3.39
CA LEU A 129 -14.88 -8.33 2.40
C LEU A 129 -14.12 -8.83 1.17
N PRO A 130 -13.04 -9.63 1.29
CA PRO A 130 -12.39 -10.25 0.12
C PRO A 130 -13.31 -11.12 -0.74
N ALA A 131 -14.37 -11.70 -0.15
CA ALA A 131 -15.38 -12.45 -0.90
C ALA A 131 -16.42 -11.57 -1.62
N LEU A 132 -16.64 -10.34 -1.16
CA LEU A 132 -17.55 -9.37 -1.78
C LEU A 132 -16.85 -8.50 -2.83
N LEU A 133 -15.59 -8.13 -2.56
CA LEU A 133 -14.79 -7.21 -3.35
C LEU A 133 -13.42 -7.88 -3.58
N SER A 134 -13.10 -8.26 -4.81
CA SER A 134 -11.86 -8.98 -5.11
C SER A 134 -10.61 -8.19 -4.73
N GLU A 135 -10.66 -6.87 -4.81
CA GLU A 135 -9.59 -5.93 -4.44
C GLU A 135 -9.57 -5.54 -2.95
N ALA A 136 -10.40 -6.15 -2.11
CA ALA A 136 -10.35 -5.89 -0.67
C ALA A 136 -9.16 -6.60 0.00
N VAL A 137 -8.47 -5.84 0.84
CA VAL A 137 -7.43 -6.33 1.76
C VAL A 137 -7.87 -5.97 3.16
N THR A 138 -8.14 -7.00 3.96
CA THR A 138 -8.63 -6.86 5.34
C THR A 138 -7.54 -7.19 6.33
N VAL A 139 -7.40 -6.37 7.36
CA VAL A 139 -6.56 -6.65 8.52
C VAL A 139 -7.43 -6.88 9.74
N GLY A 140 -7.21 -7.97 10.47
CA GLY A 140 -7.90 -8.28 11.71
C GLY A 140 -7.34 -7.52 12.91
N ARG A 141 -7.96 -7.73 14.08
CA ARG A 141 -7.50 -7.16 15.34
C ARG A 141 -6.54 -8.11 16.05
N ARG A 142 -5.25 -7.77 16.05
CA ARG A 142 -4.24 -8.48 16.84
C ARG A 142 -4.26 -7.97 18.28
N ARG A 143 -4.64 -8.83 19.23
CA ARG A 143 -4.51 -8.60 20.67
C ARG A 143 -3.30 -9.37 21.21
N HIS A 144 -2.84 -9.04 22.40
CA HIS A 144 -1.67 -9.66 23.01
C HIS A 144 -2.06 -10.33 24.33
N ALA A 145 -1.52 -11.51 24.61
CA ALA A 145 -1.71 -12.20 25.88
C ALA A 145 -0.46 -13.02 26.25
N ASP A 146 -0.23 -13.27 27.53
CA ASP A 146 0.85 -14.15 28.00
C ASP A 146 0.37 -15.59 28.15
N PHE A 147 0.60 -16.44 27.15
CA PHE A 147 0.17 -17.84 27.21
C PHE A 147 1.21 -18.77 27.84
N ALA A 148 2.24 -18.25 28.51
CA ALA A 148 3.22 -19.08 29.20
C ALA A 148 2.55 -20.04 30.20
N GLY A 149 2.85 -21.33 30.03
CA GLY A 149 2.33 -22.42 30.86
C GLY A 149 0.85 -22.76 30.64
N VAL A 150 0.17 -22.14 29.68
CA VAL A 150 -1.22 -22.48 29.33
C VAL A 150 -1.20 -23.65 28.35
N PRO A 151 -1.91 -24.77 28.59
CA PRO A 151 -2.06 -25.82 27.58
C PRO A 151 -2.72 -25.30 26.29
N ALA A 152 -2.31 -25.84 25.13
CA ALA A 152 -2.84 -25.45 23.82
C ALA A 152 -4.35 -25.73 23.67
N GLN A 153 -4.88 -26.71 24.43
CA GLN A 153 -6.27 -27.14 24.39
C GLN A 153 -7.23 -26.18 25.10
N ILE A 154 -6.72 -25.24 25.90
CA ILE A 154 -7.55 -24.23 26.53
C ILE A 154 -7.94 -23.20 25.46
N PRO A 155 -9.26 -22.97 25.21
CA PRO A 155 -9.72 -22.06 24.17
C PRO A 155 -9.15 -20.65 24.30
N VAL A 156 -8.71 -20.07 23.18
CA VAL A 156 -8.04 -18.76 23.16
C VAL A 156 -9.00 -17.63 23.54
N GLU A 157 -10.27 -17.75 23.18
CA GLU A 157 -11.35 -16.84 23.55
C GLU A 157 -11.64 -16.82 25.06
N GLU A 158 -11.18 -17.84 25.80
CA GLU A 158 -11.28 -17.90 27.27
C GLU A 158 -9.98 -17.42 27.93
N CYS A 159 -8.83 -17.97 27.52
CA CYS A 159 -7.56 -17.69 28.18
C CYS A 159 -6.89 -16.37 27.74
N GLY A 160 -7.17 -15.88 26.54
CA GLY A 160 -6.66 -14.61 26.01
C GLY A 160 -7.08 -13.42 26.88
N PRO A 161 -8.40 -13.16 27.07
CA PRO A 161 -8.87 -12.07 27.93
C PRO A 161 -8.38 -12.16 29.38
N ALA A 162 -8.23 -13.38 29.92
CA ALA A 162 -7.76 -13.59 31.28
C ALA A 162 -6.28 -13.23 31.50
N ARG A 163 -5.51 -13.12 30.41
CA ARG A 163 -4.06 -12.93 30.42
C ARG A 163 -3.62 -11.81 29.47
N GLU A 164 -4.53 -10.89 29.20
CA GLU A 164 -4.35 -9.83 28.22
C GLU A 164 -3.18 -8.92 28.61
N LEU A 165 -2.34 -8.63 27.63
CA LEU A 165 -1.26 -7.67 27.68
C LEU A 165 -1.69 -6.37 26.97
N PRO A 166 -1.06 -5.23 27.28
CA PRO A 166 -1.42 -3.95 26.65
C PRO A 166 -1.34 -3.98 25.12
N GLU A 167 -2.41 -3.51 24.46
CA GLU A 167 -2.43 -3.25 23.03
C GLU A 167 -1.66 -1.94 22.69
N PRO A 168 -0.91 -1.86 21.58
CA PRO A 168 -0.21 -0.65 21.18
C PRO A 168 -1.19 0.50 20.93
N ALA A 169 -1.13 1.54 21.78
CA ALA A 169 -2.02 2.69 21.69
C ALA A 169 -1.99 3.34 20.30
N TRP A 170 -0.81 3.45 19.68
CA TRP A 170 -0.66 4.10 18.38
C TRP A 170 -1.46 3.41 17.26
N LEU A 171 -1.57 2.08 17.28
CA LEU A 171 -2.27 1.29 16.26
C LEU A 171 -3.78 1.38 16.47
N ARG A 172 -4.24 1.21 17.71
CA ARG A 172 -5.65 1.42 18.09
C ARG A 172 -6.13 2.83 17.72
N ASP A 173 -5.35 3.84 18.08
CA ASP A 173 -5.70 5.23 17.80
C ASP A 173 -5.67 5.51 16.29
N ALA A 174 -4.80 4.84 15.52
CA ALA A 174 -4.81 4.93 14.06
C ALA A 174 -6.07 4.33 13.44
N TYR A 175 -6.52 3.16 13.89
CA TYR A 175 -7.79 2.58 13.44
C TYR A 175 -8.98 3.45 13.83
N GLN A 176 -8.98 4.06 15.01
CA GLN A 176 -10.05 4.98 15.41
C GLN A 176 -10.08 6.23 14.51
N ARG A 177 -8.94 6.89 14.29
CA ARG A 177 -8.87 8.10 13.44
C ARG A 177 -9.23 7.82 11.99
N SER A 178 -8.85 6.66 11.47
CA SER A 178 -9.16 6.24 10.10
C SER A 178 -10.53 5.59 9.94
N GLN A 179 -11.32 5.48 11.03
CA GLN A 179 -12.60 4.78 11.04
C GLN A 179 -12.49 3.35 10.50
N ASN A 180 -11.60 2.55 11.09
CA ASN A 180 -11.25 1.20 10.65
C ASN A 180 -10.75 1.17 9.19
N LEU A 181 -9.86 2.10 8.87
CA LEU A 181 -9.31 2.30 7.52
C LEU A 181 -10.35 2.73 6.48
N LEU A 182 -11.58 3.11 6.84
CA LEU A 182 -12.51 3.73 5.88
C LEU A 182 -11.90 4.99 5.24
N LEU A 183 -11.22 5.81 6.05
CA LEU A 183 -10.46 7.00 5.64
C LEU A 183 -8.99 6.65 5.40
N ALA A 184 -8.74 5.64 4.56
CA ALA A 184 -7.39 5.23 4.18
C ALA A 184 -6.69 6.25 3.25
N ASP A 185 -5.37 6.28 3.34
CA ASP A 185 -4.46 7.13 2.58
C ASP A 185 -3.21 6.36 2.13
N ASP A 186 -2.33 7.04 1.39
CA ASP A 186 -1.04 6.51 0.92
C ASP A 186 -0.10 6.01 2.04
N ARG A 187 -0.41 6.28 3.32
CA ARG A 187 0.35 5.82 4.49
C ARG A 187 -0.37 4.78 5.34
N SER A 188 -1.57 4.37 4.95
CA SER A 188 -2.41 3.43 5.70
C SER A 188 -1.91 1.99 5.60
N TYR A 189 -1.02 1.70 4.64
CA TYR A 189 -0.32 0.41 4.56
C TYR A 189 0.41 0.04 5.87
N ARG A 190 0.82 1.03 6.68
CA ARG A 190 1.50 0.82 7.98
C ARG A 190 0.63 0.11 9.01
N TYR A 191 -0.67 0.04 8.75
CA TYR A 191 -1.65 -0.58 9.63
C TYR A 191 -2.09 -1.95 9.11
N VAL A 192 -1.56 -2.42 7.99
CA VAL A 192 -1.83 -3.76 7.45
C VAL A 192 -0.66 -4.65 7.85
N ILE A 193 -0.93 -5.63 8.72
CA ILE A 193 0.09 -6.52 9.27
C ILE A 193 -0.15 -7.96 8.81
N SER A 194 0.91 -8.63 8.34
CA SER A 194 0.83 -9.96 7.73
C SER A 194 0.36 -11.05 8.70
N ALA A 195 0.55 -10.84 10.01
CA ALA A 195 0.11 -11.74 11.08
C ALA A 195 -1.42 -11.91 11.18
N VAL A 196 -2.21 -11.02 10.60
CA VAL A 196 -3.69 -11.06 10.63
C VAL A 196 -4.30 -10.43 9.37
N VAL A 197 -3.85 -10.79 8.17
CA VAL A 197 -4.34 -10.20 6.91
C VAL A 197 -5.05 -11.22 6.02
N ALA A 198 -6.07 -10.77 5.28
CA ALA A 198 -6.69 -11.57 4.23
C ALA A 198 -6.94 -10.77 2.96
N CYS A 199 -6.94 -11.45 1.82
CA CYS A 199 -7.25 -10.89 0.51
C CYS A 199 -7.75 -11.99 -0.44
N SER A 200 -8.33 -11.61 -1.58
CA SER A 200 -8.66 -12.62 -2.61
C SER A 200 -7.37 -13.16 -3.24
N ARG A 201 -7.36 -14.44 -3.61
CA ARG A 201 -6.26 -15.03 -4.38
C ARG A 201 -5.99 -14.24 -5.65
N SER A 202 -7.04 -13.92 -6.40
CA SER A 202 -6.92 -13.19 -7.67
C SER A 202 -6.19 -11.86 -7.52
N PHE A 203 -6.41 -11.15 -6.40
CA PHE A 203 -5.75 -9.87 -6.17
C PHE A 203 -4.33 -10.04 -5.62
N PHE A 204 -4.08 -11.07 -4.80
CA PHE A 204 -2.72 -11.43 -4.40
C PHE A 204 -1.83 -11.76 -5.61
N ASP A 205 -2.36 -12.54 -6.56
CA ASP A 205 -1.69 -12.91 -7.81
C ASP A 205 -1.47 -11.67 -8.72
N GLU A 206 -2.47 -10.78 -8.80
CA GLU A 206 -2.37 -9.53 -9.56
C GLU A 206 -1.26 -8.61 -9.02
N VAL A 207 -1.13 -8.50 -7.70
CA VAL A 207 -0.15 -7.62 -7.03
C VAL A 207 1.26 -8.23 -7.01
N GLY A 208 1.37 -9.56 -7.09
CA GLY A 208 2.64 -10.28 -7.15
C GLY A 208 3.24 -10.63 -5.78
N GLY A 209 2.41 -11.09 -4.84
CA GLY A 209 2.84 -11.66 -3.55
C GLY A 209 3.78 -10.80 -2.69
N PHE A 210 4.34 -11.37 -1.61
CA PHE A 210 5.30 -10.67 -0.75
C PHE A 210 6.69 -10.58 -1.41
N ASP A 211 7.42 -9.50 -1.18
CA ASP A 211 8.77 -9.33 -1.72
C ASP A 211 9.78 -10.21 -0.95
N GLU A 212 10.26 -11.27 -1.59
CA GLU A 212 11.20 -12.24 -0.98
C GLU A 212 12.61 -11.68 -0.78
N THR A 213 12.89 -10.46 -1.25
CA THR A 213 14.17 -9.79 -0.96
C THR A 213 14.29 -9.31 0.48
N PHE A 214 13.17 -9.27 1.23
CA PHE A 214 13.21 -9.05 2.67
C PHE A 214 13.83 -10.28 3.36
N SER A 215 15.00 -10.07 3.96
CA SER A 215 15.78 -11.11 4.65
C SER A 215 16.06 -10.78 6.12
N SER A 216 15.36 -9.79 6.66
CA SER A 216 15.38 -9.40 8.07
C SER A 216 13.94 -9.17 8.51
N TYR A 217 13.72 -9.25 9.83
CA TYR A 217 12.38 -9.05 10.39
C TYR A 217 11.79 -7.71 9.95
N GLY A 218 10.53 -7.71 9.53
CA GLY A 218 9.68 -6.54 9.32
C GLY A 218 9.82 -5.78 7.99
N GLY A 219 8.72 -5.13 7.60
CA GLY A 219 8.62 -4.24 6.44
C GLY A 219 8.08 -4.90 5.18
N GLU A 220 8.13 -6.23 5.07
CA GLU A 220 7.62 -6.96 3.90
C GLU A 220 6.09 -6.83 3.75
N ASP A 221 5.38 -6.76 4.87
CA ASP A 221 3.94 -6.58 4.92
C ASP A 221 3.52 -5.15 4.56
N TRP A 222 4.26 -4.15 5.04
CA TRP A 222 4.07 -2.75 4.70
C TRP A 222 4.36 -2.46 3.22
N GLU A 223 5.42 -3.06 2.68
CA GLU A 223 5.75 -2.97 1.26
C GLU A 223 4.64 -3.60 0.39
N TRP A 224 4.20 -4.81 0.74
CA TRP A 224 3.12 -5.48 0.02
C TRP A 224 1.80 -4.70 0.13
N ALA A 225 1.42 -4.23 1.32
CA ALA A 225 0.23 -3.44 1.52
C ALA A 225 0.28 -2.09 0.78
N HIS A 226 1.47 -1.48 0.65
CA HIS A 226 1.67 -0.30 -0.19
C HIS A 226 1.41 -0.64 -1.67
N ARG A 227 1.97 -1.74 -2.19
CA ARG A 227 1.68 -2.19 -3.56
C ARG A 227 0.20 -2.49 -3.77
N CYS A 228 -0.47 -3.16 -2.82
CA CYS A 228 -1.91 -3.37 -2.84
C CYS A 228 -2.68 -2.05 -2.94
N TRP A 229 -2.36 -1.07 -2.10
CA TRP A 229 -2.99 0.25 -2.14
C TRP A 229 -2.80 0.92 -3.50
N GLN A 230 -1.57 0.92 -4.03
CA GLN A 230 -1.27 1.46 -5.35
C GLN A 230 -1.95 0.71 -6.49
N ALA A 231 -2.20 -0.59 -6.33
CA ALA A 231 -2.96 -1.41 -7.27
C ALA A 231 -4.48 -1.17 -7.16
N GLY A 232 -4.97 -0.34 -6.24
CA GLY A 232 -6.41 -0.09 -6.12
C GLY A 232 -7.10 -0.81 -4.98
N ALA A 233 -6.36 -1.32 -3.99
CA ALA A 233 -6.99 -2.04 -2.89
C ALA A 233 -8.05 -1.19 -2.16
N VAL A 234 -9.03 -1.91 -1.63
CA VAL A 234 -9.94 -1.44 -0.59
C VAL A 234 -9.40 -1.95 0.74
N LEU A 235 -8.84 -1.06 1.57
CA LEU A 235 -8.28 -1.43 2.86
C LEU A 235 -9.36 -1.34 3.95
N ALA A 236 -9.47 -2.35 4.79
CA ALA A 236 -10.40 -2.36 5.91
C ALA A 236 -9.77 -3.03 7.14
N HIS A 237 -9.93 -2.40 8.30
CA HIS A 237 -9.69 -3.08 9.57
C HIS A 237 -11.00 -3.76 10.02
N VAL A 238 -10.93 -5.04 10.36
CA VAL A 238 -12.07 -5.84 10.82
C VAL A 238 -11.90 -6.04 12.33
N PRO A 239 -12.43 -5.13 13.17
CA PRO A 239 -12.17 -5.12 14.62
C PRO A 239 -12.68 -6.39 15.32
N ASP A 240 -13.66 -7.04 14.71
CA ASP A 240 -14.28 -8.27 15.19
C ASP A 240 -13.48 -9.51 14.76
N ALA A 241 -12.59 -9.44 13.76
CA ALA A 241 -11.71 -10.55 13.43
C ALA A 241 -10.52 -10.57 14.40
N VAL A 242 -10.74 -11.07 15.61
CA VAL A 242 -9.75 -11.07 16.70
C VAL A 242 -8.83 -12.29 16.63
N ALA A 243 -7.52 -12.05 16.74
CA ALA A 243 -6.54 -13.07 17.02
C ALA A 243 -5.57 -12.63 18.11
N TRP A 244 -5.14 -13.57 18.95
CA TRP A 244 -4.30 -13.34 20.11
C TRP A 244 -2.86 -13.77 19.84
N HIS A 245 -1.96 -12.81 19.87
CA HIS A 245 -0.52 -12.99 19.78
C HIS A 245 0.06 -13.38 21.15
N ASP A 246 0.90 -14.42 21.18
CA ASP A 246 1.60 -14.88 22.38
C ASP A 246 2.78 -13.97 22.74
N GLY A 247 2.67 -13.28 23.87
CA GLY A 247 3.68 -12.37 24.39
C GLY A 247 3.45 -10.88 24.06
N PRO A 248 4.29 -10.01 24.64
CA PRO A 248 4.12 -8.56 24.53
C PRO A 248 4.36 -8.08 23.10
N ASP A 249 3.80 -6.91 22.79
CA ASP A 249 4.09 -6.25 21.53
C ASP A 249 5.59 -5.97 21.37
N TRP A 250 6.04 -5.92 20.11
CA TRP A 250 7.41 -5.64 19.72
C TRP A 250 7.96 -4.35 20.36
N ALA A 251 7.10 -3.33 20.56
CA ALA A 251 7.47 -2.08 21.23
C ALA A 251 7.91 -2.24 22.71
N GLY A 252 7.68 -3.40 23.33
CA GLY A 252 8.05 -3.71 24.72
C GLY A 252 9.46 -4.27 24.94
N ARG A 253 10.27 -4.50 23.89
CA ARG A 253 11.65 -5.04 24.00
C ARG A 253 12.73 -3.92 24.03
N GLY A 254 13.92 -4.22 24.57
CA GLY A 254 14.97 -3.27 24.95
C GLY A 254 15.48 -2.33 23.83
N ASP A 255 15.89 -1.11 24.24
CA ASP A 255 15.92 0.08 23.36
C ASP A 255 16.99 0.09 22.25
N SER A 256 18.22 -0.41 22.48
CA SER A 256 19.32 -0.22 21.51
C SER A 256 19.29 -1.17 20.30
N GLU A 257 18.87 -2.42 20.50
CA GLU A 257 18.73 -3.39 19.40
C GLU A 257 17.51 -3.08 18.55
N ARG A 258 16.45 -2.54 19.17
CA ARG A 258 15.23 -2.08 18.49
C ARG A 258 15.51 -0.95 17.51
N ASP A 259 16.29 0.05 17.92
CA ASP A 259 16.61 1.19 17.05
C ASP A 259 17.45 0.75 15.84
N ALA A 260 18.42 -0.16 16.04
CA ALA A 260 19.24 -0.68 14.95
C ALA A 260 18.41 -1.51 13.94
N GLU A 261 17.52 -2.38 14.42
CA GLU A 261 16.60 -3.14 13.54
C GLU A 261 15.61 -2.20 12.82
N GLY A 262 14.97 -1.28 13.55
CA GLY A 262 14.02 -0.33 12.97
C GLY A 262 14.67 0.59 11.93
N ASN A 263 15.93 0.99 12.14
CA ASN A 263 16.70 1.74 11.15
C ASN A 263 16.96 0.91 9.89
N ARG A 264 17.35 -0.36 10.02
CA ARG A 264 17.56 -1.25 8.85
C ARG A 264 16.27 -1.42 8.04
N GLN A 265 15.16 -1.73 8.70
CA GLN A 265 13.84 -1.82 8.07
C GLN A 265 13.47 -0.54 7.34
N SER A 266 13.61 0.61 8.01
CA SER A 266 13.26 1.92 7.43
C SER A 266 14.10 2.26 6.21
N ILE A 267 15.42 2.00 6.25
CA ILE A 267 16.32 2.24 5.11
C ILE A 267 15.97 1.34 3.92
N GLN A 268 15.61 0.08 4.17
CA GLN A 268 15.14 -0.82 3.12
C GLN A 268 13.84 -0.31 2.48
N LEU A 269 12.86 0.09 3.30
CA LEU A 269 11.57 0.59 2.85
C LEU A 269 11.66 1.90 2.06
N VAL A 270 12.61 2.79 2.36
CA VAL A 270 12.84 4.03 1.60
C VAL A 270 13.04 3.76 0.10
N THR A 271 13.58 2.60 -0.27
CA THR A 271 13.81 2.23 -1.68
C THR A 271 12.57 1.67 -2.37
N LYS A 272 11.56 1.25 -1.61
CA LYS A 272 10.37 0.53 -2.08
C LYS A 272 9.09 1.37 -1.99
N ILE A 273 9.00 2.27 -1.01
CA ILE A 273 7.81 3.08 -0.73
C ILE A 273 8.14 4.56 -0.90
N PRO A 274 7.94 5.13 -2.10
CA PRO A 274 8.35 6.50 -2.43
C PRO A 274 7.26 7.53 -2.01
N VAL A 275 6.68 7.36 -0.82
CA VAL A 275 5.65 8.24 -0.25
C VAL A 275 6.22 9.06 0.90
N ASP A 276 5.78 10.29 1.05
CA ASP A 276 6.21 11.14 2.15
C ASP A 276 5.98 10.52 3.54
N GLY A 277 7.00 10.69 4.38
CA GLY A 277 7.08 10.05 5.69
C GLY A 277 7.67 8.64 5.68
N SER A 278 7.94 8.07 4.50
CA SER A 278 8.70 6.81 4.35
C SER A 278 9.79 6.89 3.28
N ALA A 279 9.69 7.86 2.37
CA ALA A 279 10.75 8.21 1.43
C ALA A 279 11.78 9.15 2.06
N ALA A 280 13.01 9.10 1.53
CA ALA A 280 14.04 10.08 1.83
C ALA A 280 13.62 11.48 1.33
N ARG A 281 14.11 12.53 2.01
CA ARG A 281 13.80 13.93 1.67
C ARG A 281 14.74 14.51 0.62
N GLY A 282 16.02 14.14 0.67
CA GLY A 282 17.07 14.68 -0.22
C GLY A 282 17.72 13.67 -1.16
N LEU A 283 17.48 12.37 -0.95
CA LEU A 283 17.99 11.34 -1.86
C LEU A 283 16.99 11.13 -2.99
N LEU A 284 17.50 10.95 -4.22
CA LEU A 284 16.68 10.57 -5.35
C LEU A 284 16.17 9.14 -5.16
N PRO A 285 14.86 8.89 -5.35
CA PRO A 285 14.33 7.54 -5.25
C PRO A 285 14.80 6.69 -6.44
N ALA A 286 14.94 5.38 -6.23
CA ALA A 286 15.21 4.44 -7.32
C ALA A 286 14.10 4.48 -8.37
N MET A 287 12.85 4.62 -7.92
CA MET A 287 11.65 4.80 -8.74
C MET A 287 11.00 6.14 -8.40
N PRO A 288 10.95 7.12 -9.32
CA PRO A 288 10.31 8.41 -9.06
C PRO A 288 8.81 8.23 -8.77
N ASP A 289 8.33 8.94 -7.75
CA ASP A 289 6.92 8.88 -7.32
C ASP A 289 6.00 9.65 -8.27
N ILE A 290 6.47 10.78 -8.79
CA ILE A 290 5.74 11.64 -9.72
C ILE A 290 6.47 11.66 -11.06
N GLU A 291 5.74 11.35 -12.12
CA GLU A 291 6.15 11.57 -13.51
C GLU A 291 5.43 12.81 -14.04
N VAL A 292 6.16 13.80 -14.55
CA VAL A 292 5.60 14.95 -15.26
C VAL A 292 5.94 14.85 -16.74
N ARG A 293 4.93 14.64 -17.58
CA ARG A 293 5.07 14.60 -19.04
C ARG A 293 4.86 16.00 -19.59
N VAL A 294 5.89 16.50 -20.27
CA VAL A 294 5.90 17.82 -20.89
C VAL A 294 5.80 17.62 -22.41
N PRO A 295 4.92 18.37 -23.12
CA PRO A 295 4.82 18.29 -24.57
C PRO A 295 6.11 18.77 -25.25
N VAL A 296 6.32 18.36 -26.51
CA VAL A 296 7.47 18.80 -27.32
C VAL A 296 7.50 20.33 -27.39
N THR A 297 8.69 20.90 -27.18
CA THR A 297 8.88 22.35 -27.12
C THR A 297 10.32 22.73 -27.49
N THR A 298 10.62 24.03 -27.51
CA THR A 298 11.96 24.54 -27.78
C THR A 298 12.92 24.26 -26.62
N THR A 299 14.23 24.31 -26.89
CA THR A 299 15.25 24.07 -25.86
C THR A 299 15.13 25.05 -24.70
N ALA A 300 14.81 26.32 -24.96
CA ALA A 300 14.64 27.34 -23.93
C ALA A 300 13.42 27.05 -23.02
N ALA A 301 12.27 26.73 -23.63
CA ALA A 301 11.06 26.41 -22.89
C ALA A 301 11.20 25.11 -22.08
N ALA A 302 11.84 24.09 -22.66
CA ALA A 302 12.14 22.85 -21.93
C ALA A 302 13.05 23.09 -20.72
N PHE A 303 14.07 23.95 -20.86
CA PHE A 303 14.96 24.29 -19.76
C PHE A 303 14.22 24.94 -18.60
N VAL A 304 13.49 26.02 -18.84
CA VAL A 304 12.73 26.74 -17.80
C VAL A 304 11.64 25.86 -17.19
N CYS A 305 10.97 25.05 -18.02
CA CYS A 305 9.93 24.14 -17.56
C CYS A 305 10.49 23.06 -16.64
N ALA A 306 11.54 22.34 -17.07
CA ALA A 306 12.15 21.29 -16.25
C ALA A 306 12.72 21.86 -14.93
N ASP A 307 13.43 22.98 -14.99
CA ASP A 307 14.05 23.59 -13.81
C ASP A 307 13.02 24.01 -12.76
N SER A 308 11.96 24.73 -13.18
CA SER A 308 10.89 25.15 -12.27
C SER A 308 10.04 23.99 -11.74
N LEU A 309 9.76 22.97 -12.57
CA LEU A 309 9.05 21.76 -12.13
C LEU A 309 9.87 20.97 -11.10
N LEU A 310 11.19 20.83 -11.30
CA LEU A 310 12.07 20.12 -10.37
C LEU A 310 12.34 20.93 -9.10
N ALA A 311 12.22 22.25 -9.14
CA ALA A 311 12.18 23.08 -7.93
C ALA A 311 10.89 22.85 -7.12
N ALA A 312 9.75 22.70 -7.80
CA ALA A 312 8.46 22.41 -7.17
C ALA A 312 8.32 20.96 -6.68
N LEU A 313 8.88 20.02 -7.43
CA LEU A 313 8.76 18.58 -7.19
C LEU A 313 10.17 17.94 -7.21
N PRO A 314 10.98 18.10 -6.15
CA PRO A 314 12.41 17.73 -6.16
C PRO A 314 12.72 16.27 -6.46
N ARG A 315 11.76 15.37 -6.23
CA ARG A 315 11.91 13.92 -6.46
C ARG A 315 11.17 13.41 -7.70
N ALA A 316 10.49 14.28 -8.44
CA ALA A 316 9.80 13.90 -9.66
C ALA A 316 10.80 13.59 -10.78
N ALA A 317 10.32 12.89 -11.80
CA ALA A 317 10.97 12.87 -13.10
C ALA A 317 10.19 13.71 -14.11
N VAL A 318 10.91 14.41 -14.96
CA VAL A 318 10.36 15.18 -16.07
C VAL A 318 10.64 14.43 -17.36
N VAL A 319 9.58 14.01 -18.05
CA VAL A 319 9.65 13.23 -19.27
C VAL A 319 9.37 14.11 -20.48
N MET A 320 10.33 14.15 -21.41
CA MET A 320 10.27 14.87 -22.68
C MET A 320 10.75 13.96 -23.81
N ALA A 321 9.95 13.74 -24.84
CA ALA A 321 10.28 12.83 -25.93
C ALA A 321 10.25 13.55 -27.31
N PRO A 322 11.42 13.84 -27.93
CA PRO A 322 12.78 13.69 -27.39
C PRO A 322 13.11 14.76 -26.34
N VAL A 323 14.12 14.51 -25.50
CA VAL A 323 14.71 15.56 -24.65
C VAL A 323 15.44 16.55 -25.56
N PRO A 324 15.16 17.85 -25.49
CA PRO A 324 15.85 18.84 -26.33
C PRO A 324 17.36 18.84 -26.14
N ASP A 325 18.08 19.29 -27.18
CA ASP A 325 19.54 19.27 -27.18
C ASP A 325 20.14 20.36 -26.27
N ALA A 326 20.14 20.10 -24.95
CA ALA A 326 20.79 20.91 -23.94
C ALA A 326 21.59 20.02 -22.97
N ALA A 327 22.89 20.31 -22.85
CA ALA A 327 23.77 19.59 -21.93
C ALA A 327 23.29 19.67 -20.46
N ALA A 328 22.76 20.82 -20.05
CA ALA A 328 22.23 21.01 -18.70
C ALA A 328 21.03 20.08 -18.39
N LEU A 329 20.11 19.90 -19.36
CA LEU A 329 18.98 18.98 -19.19
C LEU A 329 19.45 17.53 -19.12
N ARG A 330 20.40 17.12 -19.98
CA ARG A 330 20.93 15.76 -19.99
C ARG A 330 21.77 15.42 -18.74
N ALA A 331 22.32 16.42 -18.07
CA ALA A 331 23.13 16.22 -16.88
C ALA A 331 22.28 15.87 -15.66
N ASP A 332 20.99 16.23 -15.63
CA ASP A 332 20.09 15.89 -14.53
C ASP A 332 19.39 14.55 -14.79
N PRO A 333 19.59 13.51 -13.96
CA PRO A 333 19.00 12.19 -14.16
C PRO A 333 17.47 12.18 -14.03
N ARG A 334 16.86 13.25 -13.51
CA ARG A 334 15.40 13.39 -13.42
C ARG A 334 14.78 13.79 -14.75
N VAL A 335 15.54 14.40 -15.68
CA VAL A 335 15.07 14.72 -17.02
C VAL A 335 15.40 13.57 -17.97
N ARG A 336 14.38 13.01 -18.63
CA ARG A 336 14.54 11.78 -19.42
C ARG A 336 13.57 11.70 -20.60
N SER A 337 13.90 10.88 -21.59
CA SER A 337 13.01 10.58 -22.71
C SER A 337 12.14 9.35 -22.48
N ALA A 338 12.66 8.39 -21.70
CA ALA A 338 11.93 7.20 -21.34
C ALA A 338 10.85 7.52 -20.29
N VAL A 339 9.64 7.02 -20.53
CA VAL A 339 8.56 7.04 -19.54
C VAL A 339 8.92 6.15 -18.35
N ILE A 340 8.41 6.51 -17.18
CA ILE A 340 8.47 5.67 -15.98
C ILE A 340 7.37 4.61 -16.09
N GLU A 341 7.76 3.39 -15.79
CA GLU A 341 6.84 2.28 -15.62
C GLU A 341 5.99 2.52 -14.36
N ASP A 342 4.72 2.84 -14.60
CA ASP A 342 3.65 3.00 -13.62
C ASP A 342 3.96 3.84 -12.35
N PRO A 343 4.25 5.14 -12.48
CA PRO A 343 4.57 6.04 -11.35
C PRO A 343 3.36 6.27 -10.43
N ARG A 344 3.54 6.54 -9.14
CA ARG A 344 2.43 6.81 -8.20
C ARG A 344 1.51 7.93 -8.70
N VAL A 345 2.07 9.02 -9.23
CA VAL A 345 1.30 10.09 -9.88
C VAL A 345 1.86 10.34 -11.27
N ARG A 346 0.96 10.44 -12.26
CA ARG A 346 1.31 10.89 -13.61
C ARG A 346 0.65 12.23 -13.86
N VAL A 347 1.46 13.24 -14.12
CA VAL A 347 1.04 14.58 -14.55
C VAL A 347 1.24 14.66 -16.06
N GLU A 348 0.17 14.95 -16.79
CA GLU A 348 0.18 15.19 -18.24
C GLU A 348 -0.12 16.66 -18.48
N LEU A 349 0.90 17.41 -18.91
CA LEU A 349 0.76 18.83 -19.21
C LEU A 349 0.28 19.04 -20.65
N GLU A 350 -0.61 20.01 -20.84
CA GLU A 350 -1.08 20.43 -22.16
C GLU A 350 -0.10 21.40 -22.83
N HIS A 351 0.68 22.11 -22.02
CA HIS A 351 1.64 23.12 -22.46
C HIS A 351 2.94 23.04 -21.65
N PRO A 352 4.07 23.55 -22.16
CA PRO A 352 5.21 23.87 -21.32
C PRO A 352 4.81 24.97 -20.33
N VAL A 353 5.20 24.81 -19.06
CA VAL A 353 4.78 25.69 -17.96
C VAL A 353 5.97 26.16 -17.14
N VAL A 354 5.79 27.24 -16.41
CA VAL A 354 6.72 27.70 -15.36
C VAL A 354 5.98 27.70 -14.02
N VAL A 355 6.67 27.22 -12.98
CA VAL A 355 6.17 27.24 -11.60
C VAL A 355 6.95 28.29 -10.80
N LEU A 356 6.29 29.39 -10.45
CA LEU A 356 6.87 30.50 -9.68
C LEU A 356 6.61 30.37 -8.16
N ARG A 357 5.62 29.56 -7.78
CA ARG A 357 5.32 29.20 -6.38
C ARG A 357 5.37 27.68 -6.23
N PRO A 358 6.54 27.13 -5.83
CA PRO A 358 6.78 25.68 -5.73
C PRO A 358 5.73 24.91 -4.91
N ASP A 359 5.30 25.50 -3.78
CA ASP A 359 4.34 24.94 -2.82
C ASP A 359 2.95 24.71 -3.44
N ALA A 360 2.50 25.62 -4.30
CA ALA A 360 1.16 25.55 -4.89
C ALA A 360 0.94 24.27 -5.72
N LEU A 361 1.97 23.80 -6.44
CA LEU A 361 1.88 22.57 -7.23
C LEU A 361 1.95 21.34 -6.32
N SER A 362 2.87 21.30 -5.35
CA SER A 362 2.98 20.16 -4.44
C SER A 362 1.69 19.96 -3.64
N ASP A 363 1.09 21.03 -3.12
CA ASP A 363 -0.13 20.98 -2.33
C ASP A 363 -1.33 20.51 -3.15
N ALA A 364 -1.42 20.96 -4.40
CA ALA A 364 -2.48 20.52 -5.30
C ALA A 364 -2.38 19.02 -5.66
N LEU A 365 -1.16 18.46 -5.68
CA LEU A 365 -0.93 17.06 -5.96
C LEU A 365 -1.02 16.18 -4.71
N ALA A 366 -0.85 16.73 -3.50
CA ALA A 366 -0.89 15.99 -2.24
C ALA A 366 -2.21 15.23 -2.02
N VAL A 367 -3.32 15.74 -2.57
CA VAL A 367 -4.63 15.08 -2.50
C VAL A 367 -4.69 13.75 -3.27
N LEU A 368 -3.80 13.52 -4.24
CA LEU A 368 -3.70 12.28 -5.02
C LEU A 368 -2.98 11.19 -4.19
N GLY A 369 -3.68 10.73 -3.17
CA GLY A 369 -3.16 9.86 -2.10
C GLY A 369 -4.01 9.92 -0.83
N GLU A 370 -4.93 10.89 -0.75
CA GLU A 370 -5.86 11.08 0.35
C GLU A 370 -7.30 10.79 -0.10
N GLY A 371 -7.98 9.89 0.61
CA GLY A 371 -9.38 9.57 0.37
C GLY A 371 -9.64 9.06 -1.06
N ASP A 372 -10.66 9.63 -1.70
CA ASP A 372 -11.22 9.10 -2.95
C ASP A 372 -10.79 9.87 -4.20
N VAL A 373 -9.89 10.88 -4.11
CA VAL A 373 -9.47 11.67 -5.28
C VAL A 373 -8.52 10.88 -6.18
N GLY A 374 -8.93 10.64 -7.41
CA GLY A 374 -8.17 9.89 -8.41
C GLY A 374 -7.52 10.75 -9.49
N ARG A 375 -8.10 11.93 -9.75
CA ARG A 375 -7.63 12.88 -10.76
C ARG A 375 -7.77 14.32 -10.29
N VAL A 376 -6.74 15.12 -10.58
CA VAL A 376 -6.72 16.58 -10.40
C VAL A 376 -6.54 17.24 -11.76
N HIS A 377 -7.47 18.08 -12.17
CA HIS A 377 -7.33 18.97 -13.32
C HIS A 377 -6.64 20.26 -12.87
N LEU A 378 -5.55 20.63 -13.54
CA LEU A 378 -4.69 21.76 -13.19
C LEU A 378 -5.08 22.97 -14.05
N ARG A 379 -5.33 24.12 -13.43
CA ARG A 379 -5.60 25.39 -14.12
C ARG A 379 -4.74 26.52 -13.57
N SER A 380 -4.39 27.50 -14.40
CA SER A 380 -3.75 28.73 -13.93
C SER A 380 -4.74 29.61 -13.17
N ALA A 381 -4.24 30.67 -12.50
CA ALA A 381 -5.06 31.68 -11.85
C ALA A 381 -6.02 32.39 -12.83
N GLU A 382 -5.62 32.50 -14.10
CA GLU A 382 -6.42 33.05 -15.20
C GLU A 382 -7.42 32.04 -15.79
N GLY A 383 -7.45 30.81 -15.26
CA GLY A 383 -8.35 29.74 -15.70
C GLY A 383 -7.86 28.99 -16.95
N VAL A 384 -6.61 29.17 -17.37
CA VAL A 384 -6.05 28.41 -18.51
C VAL A 384 -5.85 26.95 -18.09
N PRO A 385 -6.33 25.95 -18.86
CA PRO A 385 -6.00 24.55 -18.62
C PRO A 385 -4.49 24.31 -18.75
N LEU A 386 -3.88 23.70 -17.73
CA LEU A 386 -2.45 23.41 -17.72
C LEU A 386 -2.16 21.92 -17.95
N GLY A 387 -3.12 21.06 -17.61
CA GLY A 387 -3.00 19.61 -17.70
C GLY A 387 -3.80 18.89 -16.64
N SER A 388 -3.50 17.61 -16.43
CA SER A 388 -4.11 16.82 -15.36
C SER A 388 -3.10 15.88 -14.69
N ALA A 389 -3.34 15.58 -13.42
CA ALA A 389 -2.59 14.61 -12.65
C ALA A 389 -3.51 13.45 -12.24
N THR A 390 -3.06 12.21 -12.43
CA THR A 390 -3.84 11.00 -12.10
C THR A 390 -3.03 10.06 -11.22
N SER A 391 -3.62 9.54 -10.15
CA SER A 391 -2.95 8.58 -9.27
C SER A 391 -2.90 7.18 -9.89
N ARG A 392 -1.86 6.40 -9.54
CA ARG A 392 -1.69 5.00 -9.92
C ARG A 392 -2.87 4.17 -9.48
N ARG A 393 -3.31 4.37 -8.23
CA ARG A 393 -4.50 3.76 -7.64
C ARG A 393 -5.74 3.92 -8.52
N ALA A 394 -5.99 5.14 -9.02
CA ALA A 394 -7.14 5.40 -9.89
C ALA A 394 -6.98 4.77 -11.28
N ARG A 395 -5.77 4.82 -11.86
CA ARG A 395 -5.49 4.16 -13.15
C ARG A 395 -5.66 2.64 -13.05
N ALA A 396 -5.15 2.00 -11.99
CA ALA A 396 -5.26 0.56 -11.77
C ALA A 396 -6.73 0.11 -11.66
N ARG A 397 -7.53 0.81 -10.84
CA ARG A 397 -8.98 0.53 -10.73
C ARG A 397 -9.72 0.77 -12.04
N SER A 398 -9.36 1.82 -12.77
CA SER A 398 -9.99 2.12 -14.06
C SER A 398 -9.76 1.00 -15.08
N THR A 399 -8.53 0.45 -15.12
CA THR A 399 -8.18 -0.69 -15.95
C THR A 399 -8.91 -1.95 -15.51
N ARG A 400 -8.86 -2.31 -14.20
CA ARG A 400 -9.48 -3.52 -13.65
C ARG A 400 -10.98 -3.60 -13.95
N TRP A 401 -11.68 -2.48 -13.73
CA TRP A 401 -13.14 -2.44 -13.83
C TRP A 401 -13.65 -1.87 -15.16
N SER A 402 -12.76 -1.53 -16.08
CA SER A 402 -13.10 -0.92 -17.38
C SER A 402 -14.05 0.27 -17.23
N THR A 403 -13.85 1.10 -16.21
CA THR A 403 -14.70 2.25 -15.88
C THR A 403 -13.83 3.43 -15.49
N ARG A 404 -14.33 4.65 -15.75
CA ARG A 404 -13.73 5.87 -15.20
C ARG A 404 -14.36 6.26 -13.87
N SER A 405 -15.45 5.59 -13.48
CA SER A 405 -16.19 5.85 -12.26
C SER A 405 -15.57 5.07 -11.11
N GLY A 406 -15.48 5.69 -9.93
CA GLY A 406 -14.93 5.05 -8.73
C GLY A 406 -13.93 5.91 -7.97
N HIS A 407 -13.46 7.01 -8.55
CA HIS A 407 -12.72 8.04 -7.84
C HIS A 407 -13.26 9.43 -8.16
N ALA A 408 -13.15 10.33 -7.19
CA ALA A 408 -13.47 11.72 -7.38
C ALA A 408 -12.45 12.39 -8.32
N GLU A 409 -12.96 13.26 -9.20
CA GLU A 409 -12.13 14.19 -9.95
C GLU A 409 -12.32 15.60 -9.36
N THR A 410 -11.23 16.36 -9.27
CA THR A 410 -11.28 17.75 -8.77
C THR A 410 -10.50 18.68 -9.69
N THR A 411 -10.85 19.96 -9.66
CA THR A 411 -10.11 21.01 -10.39
C THR A 411 -9.41 21.89 -9.38
N ARG A 412 -8.10 22.11 -9.56
CA ARG A 412 -7.27 22.95 -8.69
C ARG A 412 -6.66 24.08 -9.51
N VAL A 413 -6.79 25.29 -8.98
CA VAL A 413 -6.09 26.47 -9.47
C VAL A 413 -4.69 26.47 -8.86
N ILE A 414 -3.67 26.50 -9.70
CA ILE A 414 -2.26 26.47 -9.30
C ILE A 414 -1.71 27.89 -9.41
N GLU A 415 -1.81 28.62 -8.31
CA GLU A 415 -1.33 29.98 -8.18
C GLU A 415 0.19 30.08 -8.45
N GLY A 416 0.58 30.96 -9.38
CA GLY A 416 1.96 31.12 -9.81
C GLY A 416 2.45 30.07 -10.82
N MET A 417 1.56 29.22 -11.36
CA MET A 417 1.85 28.34 -12.48
C MET A 417 1.25 28.90 -13.76
N HIS A 418 2.10 29.09 -14.77
CA HIS A 418 1.70 29.75 -16.03
C HIS A 418 2.20 28.95 -17.23
N VAL A 419 1.48 29.08 -18.35
CA VAL A 419 1.98 28.61 -19.66
C VAL A 419 3.19 29.45 -20.05
N LEU A 420 4.25 28.79 -20.51
CA LEU A 420 5.41 29.46 -21.08
C LEU A 420 5.11 29.91 -22.51
N ARG A 421 5.66 31.06 -22.90
CA ARG A 421 5.80 31.39 -24.32
C ARG A 421 6.64 30.35 -25.05
N ALA A 422 6.48 30.26 -26.37
CA ALA A 422 7.21 29.30 -27.20
C ALA A 422 8.74 29.45 -27.06
N GLU A 423 9.25 30.68 -26.95
CA GLU A 423 10.69 30.96 -26.78
C GLU A 423 10.93 31.90 -25.58
N PRO A 424 11.06 31.37 -24.36
CA PRO A 424 11.26 32.17 -23.16
C PRO A 424 12.71 32.62 -23.02
N SER A 425 12.91 33.80 -22.40
CA SER A 425 14.25 34.27 -22.08
C SER A 425 14.85 33.50 -20.91
N VAL A 426 15.76 32.56 -21.19
CA VAL A 426 16.53 31.83 -20.17
C VAL A 426 17.41 32.78 -19.35
N GLU A 427 17.92 33.86 -19.95
CA GLU A 427 18.65 34.92 -19.24
C GLU A 427 17.78 35.59 -18.18
N ALA A 428 16.51 35.87 -18.51
CA ALA A 428 15.57 36.48 -17.56
C ALA A 428 15.21 35.50 -16.44
N TRP A 429 15.12 34.20 -16.74
CA TRP A 429 14.88 33.16 -15.74
C TRP A 429 16.05 33.02 -14.76
N LEU A 430 17.28 32.85 -15.28
CA LEU A 430 18.46 32.59 -14.45
C LEU A 430 19.00 33.84 -13.73
N GLY A 431 18.91 35.00 -14.38
CA GLY A 431 19.49 36.24 -13.87
C GLY A 431 18.47 37.27 -13.37
N ALA A 432 17.18 36.95 -13.39
CA ALA A 432 16.07 37.85 -13.05
C ALA A 432 16.03 39.17 -13.87
N TRP A 433 16.69 39.20 -15.03
CA TRP A 433 16.78 40.39 -15.88
C TRP A 433 15.50 40.64 -16.68
N GLY A 434 14.78 41.72 -16.35
CA GLY A 434 13.58 42.15 -17.09
C GLY A 434 12.26 41.47 -16.66
N GLY A 435 12.29 40.67 -15.59
CA GLY A 435 11.11 40.14 -14.91
C GLY A 435 10.31 39.06 -15.66
N ALA A 436 9.20 38.63 -15.04
CA ALA A 436 8.32 37.58 -15.53
C ALA A 436 7.80 37.75 -16.97
N PRO A 437 7.49 38.97 -17.45
CA PRO A 437 7.03 39.18 -18.83
C PRO A 437 8.01 38.79 -19.94
N ARG A 438 9.24 38.34 -19.62
CA ARG A 438 10.18 37.81 -20.64
C ARG A 438 10.10 36.30 -20.84
N PHE A 439 9.36 35.58 -19.98
CA PHE A 439 9.19 34.12 -20.09
C PHE A 439 7.72 33.65 -20.00
N LEU A 440 6.79 34.50 -19.51
CA LEU A 440 5.34 34.24 -19.56
C LEU A 440 4.75 34.40 -20.96
#